data_AF-A0A091NFU5-F1
#
_entry.id   AF-A0A091NFU5-F1
#
_cell.length_a   1.000
_cell.length_b   1.000
_cell.length_c   1.000
_cell.angle_alpha   90.00
_cell.angle_beta   90.00
_cell.angle_gamma   90.00
#
_symmetry.space_group_name_H-M   'P 1'
#
loop_
_entity.id
_entity.type
_entity.pdbx_description
1 polymer ?
#
loop_
_entity_poly.entity_id
_entity_poly.type
_entity_poly.pdbx_seq_one_letter_code
_entity_poly.pdbx_strand_id
1 'polypeptide(L)'
;SRGQEAFWRLSRVEFSFDTSERTYFKDAFEPGKHTVSSHRLSALVTPAGKSYECQAQQTISLSSGDHQKSVQLLLSEVRIQPFDITADFVFSEEHKCPVDQREQLEETLPLILGLILGLVIVITLCVYHIHHKLTANQVQIPRDRSQYKHMG
;
A
#
# COMPACT_ATOMS: atom_id res chain seq x y z
N SER A 1 -3.02 20.78 -23.91
CA SER A 1 -1.65 20.34 -23.62
C SER A 1 -1.65 19.71 -22.24
N ARG A 2 -1.47 18.39 -22.11
CA ARG A 2 -1.20 17.79 -20.79
C ARG A 2 0.20 18.25 -20.41
N GLY A 3 0.30 19.19 -19.46
CA GLY A 3 1.57 19.65 -18.93
C GLY A 3 2.38 18.45 -18.46
N GLN A 4 3.68 18.46 -18.73
CA GLN A 4 4.61 17.46 -18.26
C GLN A 4 4.40 17.29 -16.74
N GLU A 5 4.01 16.11 -16.29
CA GLU A 5 3.83 15.85 -14.86
C GLU A 5 5.18 16.04 -14.17
N ALA A 6 5.29 17.12 -13.40
CA ALA A 6 6.49 17.43 -12.65
C ALA A 6 6.59 16.48 -11.46
N PHE A 7 7.80 16.00 -11.16
CA PHE A 7 8.07 15.13 -10.03
C PHE A 7 9.35 15.58 -9.32
N TRP A 8 9.42 15.33 -8.03
CA TRP A 8 10.63 15.46 -7.24
C TRP A 8 11.10 14.08 -6.79
N ARG A 9 12.39 13.98 -6.46
CA ARG A 9 13.01 12.75 -5.99
C ARG A 9 14.26 13.06 -5.18
N LEU A 10 14.62 12.16 -4.28
CA LEU A 10 15.90 12.20 -3.59
C LEU A 10 17.00 11.69 -4.53
N SER A 11 17.90 12.59 -4.92
CA SER A 11 18.94 12.31 -5.93
C SER A 11 20.30 11.95 -5.34
N ARG A 12 20.57 12.38 -4.11
CA ARG A 12 21.84 12.12 -3.41
C ARG A 12 21.62 12.22 -1.90
N VAL A 13 22.24 11.29 -1.18
CA VAL A 13 22.47 11.37 0.25
C VAL A 13 23.97 11.42 0.48
N GLU A 14 24.40 12.27 1.41
CA GLU A 14 25.77 12.38 1.86
C GLU A 14 25.78 12.29 3.39
N PHE A 15 26.70 11.51 3.94
CA PHE A 15 26.84 11.30 5.37
C PHE A 15 28.30 11.48 5.75
N SER A 16 28.56 12.43 6.65
CA SER A 16 29.89 12.69 7.19
C SER A 16 29.95 12.31 8.66
N PHE A 17 31.01 11.61 9.06
CA PHE A 17 31.25 11.19 10.44
C PHE A 17 32.74 11.28 10.76
N ASP A 18 33.08 11.39 12.05
CA ASP A 18 34.47 11.51 12.51
C ASP A 18 34.84 10.30 13.39
N THR A 19 35.71 9.43 12.88
CA THR A 19 36.18 8.24 13.60
C THR A 19 37.28 8.55 14.61
N SER A 20 37.74 9.80 14.72
CA SER A 20 38.60 10.23 15.82
C SER A 20 37.83 10.39 17.14
N GLU A 21 36.49 10.44 17.09
CA GLU A 21 35.62 10.50 18.27
C GLU A 21 35.58 9.13 18.97
N ARG A 22 36.40 9.01 20.02
CA ARG A 22 36.58 7.75 20.78
C ARG A 22 35.33 7.34 21.56
N THR A 23 34.37 8.24 21.75
CA THR A 23 33.09 7.91 22.40
C THR A 23 32.28 6.91 21.58
N TYR A 24 32.29 7.04 20.25
CA TYR A 24 31.52 6.20 19.34
C TYR A 24 32.39 5.18 18.58
N PHE A 25 33.64 5.54 18.28
CA PHE A 25 34.56 4.72 17.50
C PHE A 25 35.77 4.32 18.34
N LYS A 26 35.72 3.09 18.87
CA LYS A 26 36.86 2.50 19.60
C LYS A 26 37.82 1.86 18.59
N ASP A 27 39.12 2.12 18.77
CA ASP A 27 40.19 1.50 18.00
C ASP A 27 40.03 1.62 16.47
N ALA A 28 39.56 2.79 16.01
CA ALA A 28 39.44 3.07 14.58
C ALA A 28 40.81 2.92 13.88
N PHE A 29 40.87 2.06 12.87
CA PHE A 29 42.10 1.82 12.09
C PHE A 29 42.62 3.09 11.41
N GLU A 30 41.70 3.91 10.87
CA GLU A 30 41.97 5.23 10.29
C GLU A 30 41.11 6.30 10.97
N PRO A 31 41.60 6.93 12.05
CA PRO A 31 40.91 8.03 12.71
C PRO A 31 40.85 9.27 11.82
N GLY A 32 39.69 9.93 11.79
CA GLY A 32 39.49 11.22 11.12
C GLY A 32 38.10 11.37 10.53
N LYS A 33 37.88 12.47 9.78
CA LYS A 33 36.61 12.75 9.14
C LYS A 33 36.47 11.96 7.84
N HIS A 34 35.41 11.17 7.74
CA HIS A 34 35.03 10.40 6.55
C HIS A 34 33.71 10.92 6.02
N THR A 35 33.53 10.87 4.69
CA THR A 35 32.27 11.21 4.04
C THR A 35 31.93 10.13 3.02
N VAL A 36 30.73 9.60 3.12
CA VAL A 36 30.19 8.58 2.21
C VAL A 36 28.96 9.14 1.51
N SER A 37 28.70 8.70 0.28
CA SER A 37 27.58 9.19 -0.50
C SER A 37 26.88 8.09 -1.28
N SER A 38 25.62 8.33 -1.64
CA SER A 38 24.87 7.44 -2.52
C SER A 38 25.27 7.65 -3.98
N HIS A 39 25.45 6.57 -4.74
CA HIS A 39 25.69 6.63 -6.18
C HIS A 39 24.41 6.42 -6.98
N ARG A 40 24.08 7.35 -7.91
CA ARG A 40 22.90 7.29 -8.80
C ARG A 40 21.57 7.03 -8.07
N LEU A 41 21.36 7.69 -6.93
CA LEU A 41 20.12 7.53 -6.17
C LEU A 41 18.92 8.15 -6.89
N SER A 42 17.81 7.43 -6.88
CA SER A 42 16.50 7.89 -7.31
C SER A 42 15.44 7.32 -6.38
N ALA A 43 15.41 7.82 -5.16
CA ALA A 43 14.47 7.38 -4.12
C ALA A 43 13.38 8.45 -3.89
N LEU A 44 12.32 8.09 -3.16
CA LEU A 44 11.23 8.99 -2.79
C LEU A 44 10.61 9.75 -3.98
N VAL A 45 10.46 9.07 -5.13
CA VAL A 45 9.91 9.67 -6.34
C VAL A 45 8.44 10.03 -6.09
N THR A 46 8.11 11.32 -6.25
CA THR A 46 6.81 11.85 -5.83
C THR A 46 6.36 12.95 -6.80
N PRO A 47 5.07 13.00 -7.16
CA PRO A 47 4.52 14.11 -7.95
C PRO A 47 4.72 15.47 -7.28
N ALA A 48 4.89 16.52 -8.08
CA ALA A 48 4.96 17.90 -7.59
C ALA A 48 3.71 18.28 -6.80
N GLY A 49 3.89 19.09 -5.75
CA GLY A 49 2.81 19.50 -4.85
C GLY A 49 2.29 18.41 -3.88
N LYS A 50 2.83 17.19 -3.90
CA LYS A 50 2.48 16.11 -2.96
C LYS A 50 3.60 15.81 -1.96
N SER A 51 3.22 15.30 -0.79
CA SER A 51 4.15 14.78 0.21
C SER A 51 4.42 13.30 -0.03
N TYR A 52 5.62 12.82 0.23
CA TYR A 52 5.92 11.39 0.21
C TYR A 52 5.63 10.80 1.59
N GLU A 53 4.99 9.65 1.64
CA GLU A 53 4.76 8.89 2.87
C GLU A 53 5.15 7.41 2.67
N CYS A 54 5.92 6.85 3.60
CA CYS A 54 6.28 5.44 3.59
C CYS A 54 6.52 4.94 5.01
N GLN A 55 5.71 3.98 5.43
CA GLN A 55 5.81 3.31 6.72
C GLN A 55 6.86 2.19 6.67
N ALA A 56 6.95 1.47 5.54
CA ALA A 56 7.93 0.41 5.36
C ALA A 56 9.39 0.91 5.45
N GLN A 57 10.25 0.08 6.04
CA GLN A 57 11.68 0.35 6.14
C GLN A 57 12.37 0.23 4.78
N GLN A 58 13.16 1.23 4.43
CA GLN A 58 13.99 1.29 3.22
C GLN A 58 15.47 1.37 3.60
N THR A 59 16.32 0.70 2.83
CA THR A 59 17.78 0.74 3.03
C THR A 59 18.45 1.45 1.86
N ILE A 60 19.24 2.48 2.15
CA ILE A 60 20.07 3.21 1.19
C ILE A 60 21.54 2.94 1.52
N SER A 61 22.25 2.30 0.59
CA SER A 61 23.69 2.08 0.72
C SER A 61 24.46 3.33 0.32
N LEU A 62 25.34 3.78 1.21
CA LEU A 62 26.27 4.87 1.00
C LEU A 62 27.69 4.30 0.94
N SER A 63 28.48 4.74 -0.02
CA SER A 63 29.88 4.33 -0.14
C SER A 63 30.79 5.54 -0.31
N SER A 64 32.02 5.41 0.18
CA SER A 64 33.11 6.31 -0.20
C SER A 64 33.51 6.05 -1.67
N GLY A 65 34.11 7.05 -2.31
CA GLY A 65 34.55 6.95 -3.72
C GLY A 65 35.61 5.87 -3.96
N ASP A 66 36.31 5.43 -2.91
CA ASP A 66 37.28 4.33 -2.92
C ASP A 66 36.66 2.95 -2.64
N HIS A 67 35.33 2.87 -2.46
CA HIS A 67 34.55 1.66 -2.17
C HIS A 67 34.98 0.86 -0.92
N GLN A 68 35.91 1.36 -0.11
CA GLN A 68 36.39 0.66 1.09
C GLN A 68 35.51 0.91 2.32
N LYS A 69 34.75 2.01 2.32
CA LYS A 69 33.90 2.41 3.45
C LYS A 69 32.43 2.37 3.00
N SER A 70 31.63 1.52 3.63
CA SER A 70 30.19 1.39 3.37
C SER A 70 29.38 1.70 4.63
N VAL A 71 28.29 2.45 4.45
CA VAL A 71 27.31 2.77 5.49
C VAL A 71 25.94 2.45 4.93
N GLN A 72 25.07 1.87 5.76
CA GLN A 72 23.67 1.66 5.40
C GLN A 72 22.82 2.67 6.16
N LEU A 73 22.06 3.47 5.42
CA LEU A 73 21.05 4.35 5.97
C LEU A 73 19.71 3.62 5.92
N LEU A 74 19.10 3.39 7.09
CA LEU A 74 17.77 2.81 7.20
C LEU A 74 16.77 3.95 7.43
N LEU A 75 15.72 3.98 6.62
CA LEU A 75 14.65 4.98 6.66
C LEU A 75 13.33 4.25 6.91
N SER A 76 12.58 4.64 7.94
CA SER A 76 11.26 4.09 8.26
C SER A 76 10.33 5.22 8.69
N GLU A 77 9.02 5.03 8.55
CA GLU A 77 7.99 6.02 8.97
C GLU A 77 8.27 7.43 8.41
N VAL A 78 8.68 7.48 7.15
CA VAL A 78 9.12 8.72 6.51
C VAL A 78 7.91 9.48 5.99
N ARG A 79 7.83 10.76 6.38
CA ARG A 79 6.97 11.74 5.71
C ARG A 79 7.77 12.99 5.37
N ILE A 80 7.82 13.35 4.08
CA ILE A 80 8.62 14.49 3.62
C ILE A 80 8.02 15.15 2.38
N GLN A 81 8.13 16.47 2.30
CA GLN A 81 7.74 17.25 1.13
C GLN A 81 8.77 18.35 0.87
N PRO A 82 9.65 18.16 -0.12
CA PRO A 82 10.43 19.26 -0.66
C PRO A 82 9.60 20.02 -1.70
N PHE A 83 9.77 21.34 -1.73
CA PHE A 83 9.11 22.24 -2.70
C PHE A 83 7.58 22.31 -2.57
N ASP A 84 6.98 23.30 -3.24
CA ASP A 84 5.52 23.47 -3.36
C ASP A 84 4.73 23.35 -2.04
N ILE A 85 5.32 23.83 -0.94
CA ILE A 85 4.70 23.85 0.38
C ILE A 85 3.70 25.01 0.40
N THR A 86 2.41 24.70 0.53
CA THR A 86 1.32 25.69 0.41
C THR A 86 1.02 26.41 1.72
N ALA A 87 1.33 25.78 2.86
CA ALA A 87 1.16 26.35 4.18
C ALA A 87 2.28 25.88 5.13
N ASP A 88 2.69 26.76 6.03
CA ASP A 88 3.73 26.43 7.01
C ASP A 88 3.29 25.25 7.89
N PHE A 89 4.21 24.32 8.12
CA PHE A 89 4.04 23.13 8.98
C PHE A 89 2.94 22.15 8.57
N VAL A 90 2.37 22.26 7.35
CA VAL A 90 1.34 21.34 6.86
C VAL A 90 1.83 20.67 5.57
N PHE A 91 1.80 19.34 5.56
CA PHE A 91 2.04 18.55 4.35
C PHE A 91 0.82 18.57 3.43
N SER A 92 1.07 18.62 2.13
CA SER A 92 0.08 18.32 1.09
C SER A 92 -0.36 16.86 1.13
N GLU A 93 -1.34 16.52 0.28
CA GLU A 93 -1.81 15.15 0.03
C GLU A 93 -0.65 14.17 -0.10
N GLU A 94 -0.74 13.05 0.61
CA GLU A 94 0.29 12.02 0.65
C GLU A 94 0.34 11.20 -0.65
N HIS A 95 1.57 10.82 -1.01
CA HIS A 95 1.89 9.87 -2.04
C HIS A 95 2.60 8.69 -1.37
N LYS A 96 1.84 7.61 -1.16
CA LYS A 96 2.34 6.40 -0.50
C LYS A 96 3.36 5.68 -1.37
N CYS A 97 4.40 5.12 -0.75
CA CYS A 97 5.37 4.30 -1.45
C CYS A 97 4.75 3.00 -2.00
N PRO A 98 5.33 2.39 -3.05
CA PRO A 98 4.79 1.17 -3.66
C PRO A 98 4.70 -0.03 -2.71
N VAL A 99 5.54 -0.08 -1.68
CA VAL A 99 5.56 -1.17 -0.70
C VAL A 99 4.30 -1.11 0.17
N ASP A 100 4.04 0.02 0.84
CA ASP A 100 2.82 0.22 1.63
C ASP A 100 1.54 0.03 0.81
N GLN A 101 1.53 0.47 -0.45
CA GLN A 101 0.38 0.26 -1.34
C GLN A 101 0.10 -1.23 -1.59
N ARG A 102 1.16 -2.03 -1.70
CA ARG A 102 1.03 -3.48 -1.88
C ARG A 102 0.55 -4.18 -0.63
N GLU A 103 1.10 -3.83 0.53
CA GLU A 103 0.62 -4.37 1.81
C GLU A 103 -0.86 -4.04 2.02
N GLN A 104 -1.27 -2.79 1.77
CA GLN A 104 -2.68 -2.39 1.86
C GLN A 104 -3.57 -3.19 0.89
N LEU A 105 -3.09 -3.48 -0.32
CA LEU A 105 -3.83 -4.29 -1.30
C LEU A 105 -3.96 -5.74 -0.84
N GLU A 106 -2.89 -6.34 -0.32
CA GLU A 106 -2.87 -7.72 0.18
C GLU A 106 -3.78 -7.90 1.39
N GLU A 107 -3.88 -6.91 2.28
CA GLU A 107 -4.82 -6.91 3.40
C GLU A 107 -6.28 -6.73 2.95
N THR A 108 -6.52 -5.89 1.94
CA THR A 108 -7.89 -5.57 1.49
C THR A 108 -8.47 -6.65 0.58
N LEU A 109 -7.62 -7.37 -0.17
CA LEU A 109 -8.04 -8.42 -1.11
C LEU A 109 -8.92 -9.51 -0.48
N PRO A 110 -8.54 -10.16 0.65
CA PRO A 110 -9.38 -11.20 1.26
C PRO A 110 -10.71 -10.65 1.77
N LEU A 111 -10.75 -9.39 2.23
CA LEU A 111 -11.98 -8.75 2.68
C LEU A 111 -12.97 -8.59 1.52
N ILE A 112 -12.52 -8.07 0.38
CA ILE A 112 -13.37 -7.89 -0.81
C ILE A 112 -13.86 -9.25 -1.32
N LEU A 113 -12.98 -10.25 -1.40
CA LEU A 113 -13.34 -11.60 -1.82
C LEU A 113 -14.38 -12.22 -0.88
N GLY A 114 -14.20 -12.06 0.44
CA GLY A 114 -15.14 -12.54 1.44
C GLY A 114 -16.51 -11.87 1.33
N LEU A 115 -16.57 -10.55 1.10
CA LEU A 115 -17.81 -9.82 0.92
C LEU A 115 -18.58 -10.26 -0.33
N ILE A 116 -17.88 -10.43 -1.46
CA ILE A 116 -18.49 -10.90 -2.71
C ILE A 116 -19.03 -12.32 -2.54
N LEU A 117 -18.22 -13.23 -1.98
CA LEU A 117 -18.62 -14.61 -1.76
C LEU A 117 -19.81 -14.70 -0.80
N GLY A 118 -19.79 -13.94 0.30
CA GLY A 118 -20.88 -13.86 1.26
C GLY A 118 -22.19 -13.37 0.62
N LEU A 119 -22.13 -12.31 -0.20
CA LEU A 119 -23.29 -11.81 -0.94
C LEU A 119 -23.87 -12.86 -1.88
N VAL A 120 -23.03 -13.58 -2.63
CA VAL A 120 -23.48 -14.66 -3.53
C VAL A 120 -24.19 -15.78 -2.77
N ILE A 121 -23.66 -16.18 -1.61
CA ILE A 121 -24.29 -17.22 -0.76
C ILE A 121 -25.65 -16.74 -0.25
N VAL A 122 -25.77 -15.52 0.26
CA VAL A 122 -27.04 -14.98 0.74
C VAL A 122 -28.07 -14.93 -0.39
N ILE A 123 -27.70 -14.44 -1.57
CA ILE A 123 -28.59 -14.35 -2.73
C ILE A 123 -29.08 -15.74 -3.15
N THR A 124 -28.17 -16.71 -3.26
CA THR A 124 -28.53 -18.09 -3.66
C THR A 124 -29.49 -18.73 -2.67
N LEU A 125 -29.28 -18.56 -1.36
CA LEU A 125 -30.18 -19.04 -0.32
C LEU A 125 -31.56 -18.35 -0.36
N CYS A 126 -31.61 -17.03 -0.56
CA CYS A 126 -32.85 -16.29 -0.70
C CYS A 126 -33.67 -16.80 -1.90
N VAL A 127 -33.04 -16.92 -3.07
CA VAL A 127 -33.68 -17.44 -4.29
C VAL A 127 -34.19 -18.86 -4.06
N TYR A 128 -33.37 -19.72 -3.45
CA TYR A 128 -33.76 -21.10 -3.12
C TYR A 128 -34.99 -21.14 -2.20
N HIS A 129 -35.01 -20.32 -1.14
CA HIS A 129 -36.12 -20.27 -0.20
C HIS A 129 -37.42 -19.76 -0.85
N ILE A 130 -37.32 -18.72 -1.68
CA ILE A 130 -38.46 -18.18 -2.43
C ILE A 130 -39.00 -19.23 -3.39
N HIS A 131 -38.13 -19.87 -4.18
CA HIS A 131 -38.52 -20.92 -5.11
C HIS A 131 -39.20 -22.09 -4.38
N HIS A 132 -38.57 -22.62 -3.33
CA HIS A 132 -39.15 -23.70 -2.53
C HIS A 132 -40.52 -23.35 -1.96
N LYS A 133 -40.71 -22.12 -1.46
CA LYS A 133 -42.01 -21.65 -0.96
C LYS A 133 -43.07 -21.57 -2.08
N LEU A 134 -42.70 -21.09 -3.26
CA LEU A 134 -43.61 -21.00 -4.41
C LEU A 134 -43.98 -22.39 -4.96
N THR A 135 -43.03 -23.31 -5.05
CA THR A 135 -43.26 -24.68 -5.54
C THR A 135 -44.05 -25.52 -4.53
N ALA A 136 -43.81 -25.37 -3.22
CA ALA A 136 -44.58 -26.05 -2.18
C ALA A 136 -46.07 -25.62 -2.17
N ASN A 137 -46.34 -24.33 -2.43
CA ASN A 137 -47.70 -23.81 -2.52
C ASN A 137 -48.47 -24.27 -3.77
N GLN A 138 -47.80 -24.73 -4.83
CA GLN A 138 -48.47 -25.27 -6.02
C GLN A 138 -49.04 -26.69 -5.84
N VAL A 139 -48.65 -27.44 -4.80
CA VAL A 139 -49.13 -28.82 -4.58
C VAL A 139 -50.55 -28.86 -3.99
N GLN A 140 -51.11 -27.73 -3.54
CA GLN A 140 -52.49 -27.62 -3.07
C GLN A 140 -53.40 -26.91 -4.09
N ILE A 141 -53.42 -27.36 -5.34
CA ILE A 141 -54.57 -27.09 -6.21
C ILE A 141 -55.65 -28.13 -5.82
N PRO A 142 -56.82 -27.74 -5.26
CA PRO A 142 -57.90 -28.68 -5.01
C PRO A 142 -58.33 -29.27 -6.35
N ARG A 143 -58.10 -30.58 -6.53
CA ARG A 143 -58.57 -31.32 -7.70
C ARG A 143 -60.09 -31.18 -7.74
N ASP A 144 -60.57 -30.39 -8.68
CA ASP A 144 -61.97 -30.05 -8.90
C ASP A 144 -62.79 -31.35 -8.96
N ARG A 145 -63.61 -31.58 -7.93
CA ARG A 145 -64.41 -32.80 -7.71
C ARG A 145 -65.65 -32.85 -8.62
N SER A 146 -65.73 -32.01 -9.64
CA SER A 146 -66.91 -31.83 -10.49
C SER A 146 -67.03 -32.79 -11.68
N GLN A 147 -66.02 -33.64 -11.96
CA GLN A 147 -65.98 -34.49 -13.17
C GLN A 147 -66.61 -35.90 -13.05
N TYR A 148 -67.30 -36.25 -11.96
CA TYR A 148 -67.91 -37.60 -11.82
C TYR A 148 -69.44 -37.60 -11.68
N LYS A 149 -70.16 -36.55 -12.12
CA LYS A 149 -71.62 -36.45 -11.94
C LYS A 149 -72.48 -36.75 -13.17
N HIS A 150 -71.91 -37.25 -14.27
CA HIS A 150 -72.67 -37.57 -15.47
C HIS A 150 -72.27 -38.92 -16.07
N MET A 151 -72.54 -39.99 -15.34
CA MET A 151 -72.70 -41.33 -15.91
C MET A 151 -73.87 -41.98 -15.17
N GLY A 152 -75.08 -41.68 -15.66
CA GLY A 152 -76.34 -42.32 -15.31
C GLY A 152 -77.07 -42.66 -16.60
#